data_AF-A0A5J1F0I8-F1
#
_entry.id   AF-A0A5J1F0I8-F1
#
_cell.length_a   1.000
_cell.length_b   1.000
_cell.length_c   1.000
_cell.angle_alpha   90.00
_cell.angle_beta   90.00
_cell.angle_gamma   90.00
#
_symmetry.space_group_name_H-M   'P 1'
#
loop_
_entity.id
_entity.type
_entity.pdbx_description
1 polymer ?
#
loop_
_entity_poly.entity_id
_entity_poly.type
_entity_poly.pdbx_seq_one_letter_code
_entity_poly.pdbx_strand_id
1 'polypeptide(L)' 'TKFSFRRITIYHLNIENGKLLKLTHSKMEFFKVIINGLFTAVKNFYRFKSAKKEMKNSLPYLTSKLFWYKKFNKKSEDKY' A
#
# COMPACT_ATOMS: atom_id res chain seq x y z
N THR A 1 12.44 -28.91 29.22
CA THR A 1 12.91 -28.89 27.82
C THR A 1 13.65 -27.58 27.56
N LYS A 2 15.00 -27.60 27.55
CA LYS A 2 15.84 -26.41 27.31
C LYS A 2 15.82 -26.05 25.82
N PHE A 3 14.97 -25.11 25.42
CA PHE A 3 15.06 -24.51 24.08
C PHE A 3 16.27 -23.56 24.03
N SER A 4 17.39 -24.09 23.55
CA SER A 4 18.55 -23.30 23.15
C SER A 4 18.13 -22.42 21.96
N PHE A 5 18.00 -21.11 22.19
CA PHE A 5 17.87 -20.09 21.14
C PHE A 5 19.20 -20.01 20.36
N ARG A 6 19.49 -21.01 19.51
CA ARG A 6 20.45 -20.84 18.42
C ARG A 6 19.92 -19.69 17.56
N ARG A 7 20.74 -18.63 17.41
CA ARG A 7 20.46 -17.41 16.63
C ARG A 7 19.66 -17.70 15.36
N ILE A 8 18.34 -17.53 15.42
CA ILE A 8 17.49 -17.55 14.23
C ILE A 8 17.69 -16.20 13.57
N THR A 9 18.53 -16.17 12.54
CA THR A 9 18.74 -14.99 11.71
C THR A 9 17.51 -14.87 10.83
N ILE A 10 16.59 -13.97 11.16
CA ILE A 10 15.36 -13.78 10.39
C ILE A 10 15.70 -12.90 9.18
N TYR A 11 15.62 -13.47 7.99
CA TYR A 11 15.78 -12.74 6.73
C TYR A 11 14.44 -12.12 6.33
N HIS A 12 14.39 -10.80 6.11
CA HIS A 12 13.31 -10.21 5.32
C HIS A 12 13.68 -10.34 3.84
N LEU A 13 12.84 -11.02 3.06
CA LEU A 13 12.89 -11.00 1.60
C LEU A 13 12.40 -9.62 1.13
N ASN A 14 13.34 -8.70 0.95
CA ASN A 14 13.06 -7.42 0.32
C ASN A 14 13.09 -7.64 -1.22
N ILE A 15 11.93 -7.96 -1.80
CA ILE A 15 11.76 -8.28 -3.23
C ILE A 15 11.66 -6.98 -4.05
N GLU A 16 12.64 -6.10 -3.92
CA GLU A 16 12.76 -4.95 -4.82
C GLU A 16 14.04 -4.99 -5.65
N ASN A 17 15.08 -5.74 -5.26
CA ASN A 17 16.35 -5.79 -6.00
C ASN A 17 17.13 -7.12 -5.89
N GLY A 18 16.50 -8.24 -5.50
CA GLY A 18 17.14 -9.55 -5.46
C GLY A 18 18.29 -9.72 -4.45
N LYS A 19 18.60 -8.72 -3.63
CA LYS A 19 19.62 -8.78 -2.58
C LYS A 19 19.01 -9.07 -1.22
N LEU A 20 19.40 -10.21 -0.66
CA LEU A 20 19.15 -10.59 0.73
C LEU A 20 20.00 -9.68 1.65
N LEU A 21 19.39 -8.63 2.20
CA LEU A 21 20.04 -7.78 3.20
C LEU A 21 19.94 -8.45 4.57
N LYS A 22 21.10 -8.74 5.18
CA LYS A 22 21.20 -9.33 6.52
C LYS A 22 20.89 -8.26 7.56
N LEU A 23 19.77 -8.39 8.26
CA LEU A 23 19.35 -7.45 9.30
C LEU A 23 20.13 -7.68 10.61
N THR A 24 20.88 -6.67 11.04
CA THR A 24 21.48 -6.55 12.38
C THR A 24 20.55 -5.80 13.32
N HIS A 25 19.26 -6.14 13.36
CA HIS A 25 18.32 -5.53 14.31
C HIS A 25 18.06 -6.43 15.52
N SER A 26 17.89 -5.78 16.68
CA SER A 26 17.52 -6.48 17.91
C SER A 26 16.13 -7.11 17.73
N LYS A 27 15.87 -8.21 18.46
CA LYS A 27 14.58 -8.92 18.44
C LYS A 27 13.38 -7.97 18.65
N MET A 28 13.57 -6.91 19.44
CA MET A 28 12.54 -5.90 19.74
C MET A 28 12.19 -5.03 18.53
N GLU A 29 13.18 -4.54 17.79
CA GLU A 29 12.96 -3.73 16.58
C GLU A 29 12.29 -4.54 15.47
N PHE A 30 12.61 -5.84 15.34
CA PHE A 30 11.95 -6.74 14.40
C PHE A 30 10.44 -6.87 14.67
N PHE A 31 10.04 -7.10 15.91
CA PHE A 31 8.62 -7.18 16.26
C PHE A 31 7.91 -5.83 16.07
N LYS A 32 8.58 -4.72 16.35
CA LYS A 32 8.04 -3.37 16.11
C LYS A 32 7.72 -3.13 14.63
N VAL A 33 8.62 -3.54 13.73
CA VAL A 33 8.39 -3.45 12.27
C VAL A 33 7.21 -4.33 11.84
N ILE A 34 7.13 -5.57 12.31
CA ILE A 34 6.01 -6.47 11.98
C ILE A 34 4.67 -5.91 12.47
N ILE A 35 4.62 -5.44 13.72
CA ILE A 35 3.40 -4.89 14.32
C ILE A 35 2.98 -3.63 13.55
N ASN A 36 3.90 -2.72 13.27
CA ASN A 36 3.61 -1.52 12.47
C ASN A 36 3.14 -1.87 11.05
N GLY A 37 3.76 -2.86 10.42
CA GLY A 37 3.34 -3.37 9.11
C GLY A 37 1.91 -3.93 9.14
N LEU A 38 1.58 -4.71 10.18
CA LEU A 38 0.25 -5.28 10.37
C LEU A 38 -0.80 -4.19 10.62
N PHE A 39 -0.55 -3.23 11.51
CA PHE A 39 -1.45 -2.09 11.74
C PHE A 39 -1.67 -1.28 10.47
N THR A 40 -0.62 -1.05 9.68
CA THR A 40 -0.70 -0.35 8.41
C THR A 40 -1.55 -1.13 7.39
N ALA A 41 -1.37 -2.45 7.30
CA ALA A 41 -2.16 -3.31 6.42
C ALA A 41 -3.65 -3.29 6.80
N VAL A 42 -3.96 -3.38 8.09
CA VAL A 42 -5.34 -3.30 8.62
C VAL A 42 -5.96 -1.94 8.29
N LYS A 43 -5.24 -0.84 8.54
CA LYS A 43 -5.71 0.51 8.20
C LYS A 43 -5.97 0.65 6.71
N ASN A 44 -5.08 0.14 5.87
CA ASN A 44 -5.24 0.17 4.42
C ASN A 44 -6.43 -0.67 3.95
N PHE A 45 -6.70 -1.81 4.58
CA PHE A 45 -7.88 -2.63 4.28
C PHE A 45 -9.19 -1.86 4.52
N TYR A 46 -9.32 -1.17 5.66
CA TYR A 46 -10.51 -0.36 5.94
C TYR A 46 -10.63 0.84 4.98
N ARG A 47 -9.52 1.50 4.65
CA ARG A 47 -9.51 2.57 3.63
C ARG A 47 -9.92 2.05 2.26
N PHE A 48 -9.45 0.88 1.87
CA PHE A 48 -9.84 0.22 0.62
C PHE A 48 -11.34 -0.09 0.59
N LYS A 49 -11.91 -0.57 1.71
CA LYS A 49 -13.37 -0.82 1.80
C LYS A 49 -14.19 0.46 1.60
N SER A 50 -13.76 1.59 2.18
CA SER A 50 -14.40 2.89 1.97
C SER A 50 -14.25 3.36 0.53
N ALA A 51 -13.01 3.36 0.02
CA ALA A 51 -12.71 3.77 -1.35
C ALA A 51 -13.47 2.93 -2.39
N LYS A 52 -13.65 1.62 -2.18
CA LYS A 52 -14.45 0.76 -3.05
C LYS A 52 -15.92 1.18 -3.09
N LYS A 53 -16.49 1.60 -1.95
CA LYS A 53 -17.88 2.10 -1.88
C LYS A 53 -18.00 3.45 -2.61
N GLU A 54 -17.08 4.37 -2.37
CA GLU A 54 -17.04 5.68 -3.04
C GLU A 54 -16.82 5.54 -4.55
N MET A 55 -15.92 4.63 -4.97
CA MET A 55 -15.65 4.35 -6.37
C MET A 55 -16.89 3.76 -7.06
N LYS A 56 -17.65 2.87 -6.40
CA LYS A 56 -18.90 2.35 -6.96
C LYS A 56 -19.95 3.46 -7.16
N ASN A 57 -20.05 4.40 -6.23
CA ASN A 57 -21.00 5.51 -6.31
C ASN A 57 -20.59 6.56 -7.36
N SER A 58 -19.30 6.79 -7.53
CA SER A 58 -18.75 7.73 -8.52
C SER A 58 -18.57 7.11 -9.90
N LEU A 59 -18.61 5.78 -10.02
CA LEU A 59 -18.42 5.06 -11.28
C LEU A 59 -19.36 5.55 -12.40
N PRO A 60 -20.69 5.68 -12.19
CA PRO A 60 -21.58 6.13 -13.26
C PRO A 60 -21.24 7.52 -13.77
N TYR A 61 -20.79 8.41 -12.87
CA TYR A 61 -20.33 9.75 -13.23
C TYR A 61 -19.01 9.69 -14.01
N LEU A 62 -18.02 8.92 -13.52
CA LEU A 62 -16.72 8.76 -14.14
C LEU A 62 -16.78 8.05 -15.50
N THR A 63 -17.77 7.18 -15.72
CA THR A 63 -18.00 6.52 -17.02
C THR A 63 -18.97 7.28 -17.90
N SER A 64 -19.53 8.40 -17.44
CA SER A 64 -20.50 9.16 -18.22
C SER A 64 -19.84 9.82 -19.43
N LYS A 65 -20.56 9.80 -20.56
CA LYS A 65 -20.15 10.50 -21.79
C LYS A 65 -19.93 12.00 -21.52
N LEU A 66 -20.74 12.59 -20.64
CA LEU A 66 -20.63 13.99 -20.23
C LEU A 66 -19.31 14.30 -19.51
N PHE A 67 -18.89 13.45 -18.57
CA PHE A 67 -17.62 13.61 -17.86
C PHE A 67 -16.44 13.58 -18.83
N TRP A 68 -16.39 12.58 -19.71
CA TRP A 68 -15.31 12.47 -20.69
C TRP A 68 -15.36 13.55 -21.76
N TYR A 69 -16.56 13.94 -22.21
CA TYR A 69 -16.73 15.09 -23.11
C TYR A 69 -16.18 16.37 -22.46
N LYS A 70 -16.52 16.67 -21.21
CA LYS A 70 -15.98 17.83 -20.49
C LYS A 70 -14.46 17.74 -20.26
N LYS A 71 -13.93 16.54 -20.03
CA LYS A 71 -12.49 16.31 -19.82
C LYS A 71 -11.67 16.46 -21.10
N PHE A 72 -12.19 16.00 -22.25
CA PHE A 72 -11.50 16.05 -23.54
C PHE A 72 -11.79 17.32 -24.36
N ASN A 73 -12.98 17.91 -24.22
CA ASN A 73 -13.33 19.20 -24.83
C ASN A 73 -13.06 20.40 -23.93
N LYS A 74 -12.28 20.19 -22.85
CA LYS A 74 -11.49 21.27 -22.26
C LYS A 74 -10.39 21.65 -23.25
N LYS A 75 -10.79 22.23 -24.40
CA LYS A 75 -9.88 23.03 -25.22
C LYS A 75 -9.38 24.15 -24.32
N SER A 76 -8.07 24.39 -24.39
CA SER A 76 -7.38 25.52 -23.80
C SER A 76 -8.16 26.81 -24.10
N GLU A 77 -8.86 27.34 -23.11
CA GLU A 77 -9.41 28.71 -23.11
C GLU A 77 -8.30 29.77 -22.98
N ASP A 78 -7.05 29.40 -23.29
CA ASP A 78 -5.90 30.30 -23.40
C ASP A 78 -5.20 30.01 -24.72
N LYS A 79 -5.60 30.74 -25.75
CA LYS A 79 -4.73 31.23 -26.83
C LYS A 79 -5.53 32.30 -27.58
N TYR A 80 -5.53 33.47 -26.94
CA TYR A 80 -5.60 34.76 -27.62
C TYR A 80 -4.63 34.80 -28.81
#